data_AF-E3VWK8-F1
#
_entry.id   AF-E3VWK8-F1
#
_cell.length_a   1.000
_cell.length_b   1.000
_cell.length_c   1.000
_cell.angle_alpha   90.00
_cell.angle_beta   90.00
_cell.angle_gamma   90.00
#
_symmetry.space_group_name_H-M   'P 1'
#
loop_
_entity.id
_entity.type
_entity.pdbx_description
1 polymer ?
#
loop_
_entity_poly.entity_id
_entity_poly.type
_entity_poly.pdbx_seq_one_letter_code
_entity_poly.pdbx_strand_id
1 'polypeptide(L)'
;MKQKDIRPAPSLIEYKNMRFLITDRPSDVTIQSYLQELRKHNVCTVVRVCEPSYDTAPLKAESIEVRDLAYDDGTFPPANVVDDWFEILREKAQNKPEAAVAVHCVAGLGRAPVMVAIALIELGMKYEEAVETIRDQNH
;
A
#
# COMPACT_ATOMS: atom_id res chain seq x y z
N MET A 1 -6.89 -31.85 5.92
CA MET A 1 -7.13 -31.10 4.67
C MET A 1 -6.75 -29.66 4.94
N LYS A 2 -5.56 -29.21 4.50
CA LYS A 2 -5.11 -27.83 4.72
C LYS A 2 -5.81 -26.94 3.71
N GLN A 3 -6.74 -26.14 4.21
CA GLN A 3 -7.35 -25.02 3.50
C GLN A 3 -6.18 -24.15 3.02
N LYS A 4 -5.91 -24.16 1.71
CA LYS A 4 -4.94 -23.23 1.13
C LYS A 4 -5.59 -21.86 1.30
N ASP A 5 -5.06 -21.07 2.23
CA ASP A 5 -5.34 -19.65 2.30
C ASP A 5 -4.97 -19.08 0.92
N ILE A 6 -5.97 -18.87 0.06
CA ILE A 6 -5.82 -18.12 -1.20
C ILE A 6 -5.68 -16.67 -0.75
N ARG A 7 -4.46 -16.31 -0.31
CA ARG A 7 -4.13 -14.91 -0.07
C ARG A 7 -3.94 -14.26 -1.43
N PRO A 8 -4.60 -13.13 -1.72
CA PRO A 8 -4.37 -12.42 -2.95
C PRO A 8 -2.86 -12.16 -3.10
N ALA A 9 -2.34 -12.39 -4.30
CA ALA A 9 -0.95 -12.09 -4.58
C ALA A 9 -0.71 -10.58 -4.36
N PRO A 10 0.48 -10.17 -3.90
CA PRO A 10 0.80 -8.76 -3.78
C PRO A 10 0.68 -8.09 -5.15
N SER A 11 -0.17 -7.08 -5.24
CA SER A 11 -0.46 -6.36 -6.48
C SER A 11 0.48 -5.19 -6.64
N LEU A 12 1.39 -5.27 -7.61
CA LEU A 12 2.28 -4.16 -7.96
C LEU A 12 1.63 -3.32 -9.06
N ILE A 13 1.42 -2.04 -8.77
CA ILE A 13 0.88 -1.05 -9.70
C ILE A 13 1.95 -0.01 -9.98
N GLU A 14 2.33 0.12 -11.25
CA GLU A 14 3.33 1.08 -11.70
C GLU A 14 2.66 2.09 -12.62
N TYR A 15 2.82 3.37 -12.32
CA TYR A 15 2.32 4.44 -13.17
C TYR A 15 3.28 5.63 -13.16
N LYS A 16 3.70 6.03 -14.36
CA LYS A 16 4.75 7.04 -14.57
C LYS A 16 6.00 6.71 -13.75
N ASN A 17 6.38 7.57 -12.80
CA ASN A 17 7.55 7.41 -11.94
C ASN A 17 7.17 6.93 -10.52
N MET A 18 5.95 6.40 -10.34
CA MET A 18 5.48 5.92 -9.05
C MET A 18 5.14 4.43 -9.10
N ARG A 19 5.46 3.75 -8.00
CA ARG A 19 5.26 2.32 -7.81
C ARG A 19 4.55 2.09 -6.49
N PHE A 20 3.41 1.43 -6.56
CA PHE A 20 2.55 1.13 -5.44
C PHE A 20 2.44 -0.38 -5.28
N LEU A 21 2.62 -0.88 -4.06
CA LEU A 21 2.50 -2.29 -3.77
C LEU A 21 1.32 -2.51 -2.82
N ILE A 22 0.23 -3.08 -3.31
CA ILE A 22 -0.90 -3.45 -2.45
C ILE A 22 -0.61 -4.83 -1.87
N THR A 23 -0.63 -4.92 -0.54
CA THR A 23 -0.35 -6.16 0.16
C THR A 23 -1.43 -6.46 1.19
N ASP A 24 -1.49 -7.73 1.61
CA ASP A 24 -2.25 -8.12 2.80
C ASP A 24 -1.60 -7.63 4.08
N ARG A 25 -2.39 -7.63 5.16
CA ARG A 25 -1.91 -7.34 6.50
C ARG A 25 -0.93 -8.42 6.96
N PRO A 26 0.31 -8.07 7.33
CA PRO A 26 1.21 -9.04 7.94
C PRO A 26 0.73 -9.40 9.36
N SER A 27 1.13 -10.57 9.83
CA SER A 27 1.08 -10.94 11.25
C SER A 27 2.49 -11.05 11.81
N ASP A 28 2.62 -11.09 13.14
CA ASP A 28 3.93 -11.23 13.80
C ASP A 28 4.71 -12.48 13.33
N VAL A 29 3.99 -13.52 12.89
CA VAL A 29 4.60 -14.75 12.35
C VAL A 29 5.05 -14.57 10.90
N THR A 30 4.33 -13.78 10.09
CA THR A 30 4.64 -13.60 8.66
C THR A 30 5.41 -12.31 8.35
N ILE A 31 5.72 -11.50 9.36
CA ILE A 31 6.43 -10.22 9.20
C ILE A 31 7.79 -10.39 8.52
N GLN A 32 8.49 -11.50 8.78
CA GLN A 32 9.79 -11.79 8.15
C GLN A 32 9.64 -12.03 6.64
N SER A 33 8.66 -12.83 6.22
CA SER A 33 8.35 -13.04 4.80
C SER A 33 7.84 -11.76 4.14
N TYR A 34 7.06 -10.96 4.88
CA TYR A 34 6.60 -9.66 4.43
C TYR A 34 7.77 -8.71 4.14
N LEU A 35 8.74 -8.60 5.06
CA LEU A 35 9.96 -7.82 4.87
C LEU A 35 10.77 -8.26 3.65
N GLN A 36 10.85 -9.57 3.38
CA GLN A 36 11.50 -10.08 2.18
C GLN A 36 10.79 -9.62 0.89
N GLU A 37 9.45 -9.64 0.88
CA GLU A 37 8.66 -9.16 -0.24
C GLU A 37 8.83 -7.64 -0.44
N LEU A 38 8.78 -6.86 0.65
CA LEU A 38 9.01 -5.42 0.62
C LEU A 38 10.41 -5.08 0.07
N ARG A 39 11.44 -5.79 0.50
CA ARG A 39 12.81 -5.63 -0.04
C ARG A 39 12.89 -5.99 -1.52
N LYS A 40 12.22 -7.06 -1.95
CA LYS A 40 12.20 -7.50 -3.35
C LYS A 40 11.60 -6.44 -4.29
N HIS A 41 10.57 -5.73 -3.83
CA HIS A 41 9.93 -4.64 -4.58
C HIS A 41 10.53 -3.26 -4.29
N ASN A 42 11.65 -3.20 -3.55
CA ASN A 42 12.33 -1.95 -3.17
C ASN A 42 11.39 -0.95 -2.46
N VAL A 43 10.54 -1.45 -1.55
CA VAL A 43 9.62 -0.61 -0.78
C VAL A 43 10.39 0.18 0.26
N CYS A 44 10.14 1.49 0.31
CA CYS A 44 10.73 2.37 1.32
C CYS A 44 9.73 2.82 2.39
N THR A 45 8.45 2.85 2.05
CA THR A 45 7.39 3.36 2.92
C THR A 45 6.22 2.39 2.89
N VAL A 46 5.69 2.04 4.05
CA VAL A 46 4.50 1.22 4.24
C VAL A 46 3.41 2.11 4.84
N VAL A 47 2.28 2.19 4.18
CA VAL A 47 1.11 2.93 4.62
C VAL A 47 0.03 1.97 5.08
N ARG A 48 -0.39 2.14 6.34
CA ARG A 48 -1.43 1.34 6.97
C ARG A 48 -2.72 2.15 6.96
N VAL A 49 -3.73 1.67 6.25
CA VAL A 49 -5.05 2.31 6.16
C VAL A 49 -6.09 1.69 7.11
N CYS A 50 -5.64 0.75 7.94
CA CYS A 50 -6.42 0.10 8.97
C CYS A 50 -5.76 0.31 10.35
N GLU A 51 -6.45 -0.11 11.39
CA GLU A 51 -5.94 -0.09 12.75
C GLU A 51 -4.60 -0.86 12.87
N PRO A 52 -3.65 -0.34 13.67
CA PRO A 52 -2.35 -0.97 13.85
C PRO A 52 -2.52 -2.33 14.55
N SER A 53 -1.98 -3.39 13.95
CA SER A 53 -2.17 -4.76 14.44
C SER A 53 -0.88 -5.56 14.64
N TYR A 54 0.29 -4.96 14.37
CA TYR A 54 1.58 -5.61 14.46
C TYR A 54 2.68 -4.58 14.78
N ASP A 55 3.82 -5.07 15.31
CA ASP A 55 4.94 -4.21 15.66
C ASP A 55 5.70 -3.73 14.41
N THR A 56 5.97 -2.41 14.38
CA THR A 56 6.69 -1.75 13.28
C THR A 56 8.20 -1.71 13.51
N ALA A 57 8.69 -2.12 14.68
CA ALA A 57 10.13 -2.15 14.97
C ALA A 57 10.95 -2.93 13.92
N PRO A 58 10.52 -4.09 13.40
CA PRO A 58 11.25 -4.81 12.36
C PRO A 58 11.31 -4.05 11.03
N LEU A 59 10.27 -3.30 10.68
CA LEU A 59 10.24 -2.47 9.47
C LEU A 59 11.18 -1.27 9.59
N LYS A 60 11.15 -0.61 10.75
CA LYS A 60 12.04 0.52 11.02
C LYS A 60 13.51 0.09 11.06
N ALA A 61 13.81 -1.10 11.58
CA ALA A 61 15.16 -1.68 11.54
C ALA A 61 15.65 -1.89 10.10
N GLU A 62 14.74 -2.10 9.16
CA GLU A 62 14.99 -2.27 7.73
C GLU A 62 14.99 -0.95 6.94
N SER A 63 15.00 0.19 7.63
CA SER A 63 14.87 1.53 7.02
C SER A 63 13.60 1.71 6.19
N ILE A 64 12.54 0.98 6.56
CA ILE A 64 11.20 1.12 5.99
C ILE A 64 10.39 2.01 6.94
N GLU A 65 9.93 3.14 6.43
CA GLU A 65 9.07 4.04 7.18
C GLU A 65 7.65 3.48 7.23
N VAL A 66 6.99 3.55 8.38
CA VAL A 66 5.60 3.15 8.52
C VAL A 66 4.76 4.37 8.84
N ARG A 67 3.75 4.62 8.00
CA ARG A 67 2.79 5.72 8.15
C ARG A 67 1.39 5.19 8.38
N ASP A 68 0.71 5.77 9.36
CA ASP A 68 -0.63 5.36 9.77
C ASP A 68 -1.65 6.36 9.25
N LEU A 69 -2.46 5.92 8.29
CA LEU A 69 -3.54 6.67 7.64
C LEU A 69 -4.87 5.93 7.82
N ALA A 70 -5.16 5.52 9.06
CA ALA A 70 -6.37 4.77 9.38
C ALA A 70 -7.62 5.66 9.22
N TYR A 71 -8.64 5.13 8.54
CA TYR A 71 -9.97 5.74 8.40
C TYR A 71 -11.07 4.66 8.43
N ASP A 72 -12.33 5.04 8.64
CA ASP A 72 -13.43 4.09 8.90
C ASP A 72 -13.80 3.22 7.69
N ASP A 73 -14.20 1.96 7.93
CA ASP A 73 -14.60 1.06 6.84
C ASP A 73 -15.88 1.52 6.16
N GLY A 74 -15.96 1.33 4.84
CA GLY A 74 -17.14 1.71 4.06
C GLY A 74 -17.36 3.22 3.94
N THR A 75 -16.38 4.02 4.39
CA THR A 75 -16.37 5.47 4.21
C THR A 75 -15.31 5.90 3.21
N PHE A 76 -15.46 7.10 2.67
CA PHE A 76 -14.42 7.72 1.84
C PHE A 76 -13.29 8.22 2.75
N PRO A 77 -12.02 8.16 2.30
CA PRO A 77 -10.92 8.71 3.08
C PRO A 77 -11.16 10.21 3.30
N PRO A 78 -11.07 10.70 4.55
CA PRO A 78 -11.30 12.10 4.85
C PRO A 78 -10.18 12.97 4.23
N ALA A 79 -10.47 14.24 3.98
CA ALA A 79 -9.56 15.14 3.26
C ALA A 79 -8.16 15.20 3.87
N ASN A 80 -8.06 15.22 5.20
CA ASN A 80 -6.78 15.20 5.91
C ASN A 80 -5.95 13.93 5.63
N VAL A 81 -6.59 12.77 5.51
CA VAL A 81 -5.90 11.50 5.18
C VAL A 81 -5.41 11.52 3.73
N VAL A 82 -6.17 12.11 2.84
CA VAL A 82 -5.79 12.28 1.43
C VAL A 82 -4.62 13.26 1.30
N ASP A 83 -4.64 14.37 2.04
CA ASP A 83 -3.56 15.35 2.07
C ASP A 83 -2.26 14.73 2.61
N ASP A 84 -2.32 14.03 3.75
CA ASP A 84 -1.18 13.32 4.34
C ASP A 84 -0.63 12.25 3.39
N TRP A 85 -1.51 11.54 2.67
CA TRP A 85 -1.12 10.57 1.66
C TRP A 85 -0.32 11.22 0.53
N PHE A 86 -0.77 12.36 0.02
CA PHE A 86 -0.04 13.08 -1.01
C PHE A 86 1.28 13.65 -0.50
N GLU A 87 1.36 14.08 0.76
CA GLU A 87 2.62 14.51 1.37
C GLU A 87 3.64 13.37 1.37
N ILE A 88 3.24 12.17 1.81
CA ILE A 88 4.09 10.96 1.79
C ILE A 88 4.57 10.65 0.37
N LEU A 89 3.68 10.74 -0.61
CA LEU A 89 4.03 10.49 -2.01
C LEU A 89 5.02 11.51 -2.56
N ARG A 90 4.88 12.79 -2.21
CA ARG A 90 5.82 13.85 -2.60
C ARG A 90 7.17 13.67 -1.93
N GLU A 91 7.19 13.39 -0.62
CA GLU A 91 8.41 13.12 0.14
C GLU A 91 9.16 11.92 -0.45
N LYS A 92 8.43 10.83 -0.72
CA LYS A 92 8.99 9.65 -1.39
C LYS A 92 9.52 10.00 -2.77
N ALA A 93 8.79 10.77 -3.58
CA ALA A 93 9.22 11.14 -4.92
C ALA A 93 10.50 11.98 -4.92
N GLN A 94 10.70 12.82 -3.90
CA GLN A 94 11.91 13.63 -3.73
C GLN A 94 13.09 12.82 -3.20
N ASN A 95 12.87 11.99 -2.17
CA ASN A 95 13.93 11.26 -1.48
C ASN A 95 14.35 9.97 -2.19
N LYS A 96 13.38 9.21 -2.71
CA LYS A 96 13.58 7.88 -3.32
C LYS A 96 12.61 7.67 -4.50
N PRO A 97 12.81 8.35 -5.64
CA PRO A 97 11.92 8.23 -6.81
C PRO A 97 11.80 6.78 -7.29
N GLU A 98 12.87 6.00 -7.21
CA GLU A 98 12.88 4.59 -7.59
C GLU A 98 12.31 3.65 -6.52
N ALA A 99 11.95 4.07 -5.32
CA ALA A 99 11.37 3.14 -4.35
C ALA A 99 9.89 2.82 -4.67
N ALA A 100 9.34 1.79 -4.04
CA ALA A 100 7.89 1.57 -4.02
C ALA A 100 7.28 2.04 -2.68
N VAL A 101 5.98 2.34 -2.71
CA VAL A 101 5.17 2.60 -1.52
C VAL A 101 4.19 1.45 -1.36
N ALA A 102 4.30 0.71 -0.27
CA ALA A 102 3.36 -0.35 0.03
C ALA A 102 2.14 0.20 0.77
N VAL A 103 0.95 -0.28 0.43
CA VAL A 103 -0.30 0.09 1.08
C VAL A 103 -1.02 -1.19 1.48
N HIS A 104 -1.42 -1.30 2.75
CA HIS A 104 -2.20 -2.44 3.22
C HIS A 104 -3.37 -2.02 4.11
N CYS A 105 -4.44 -2.80 4.05
CA CYS A 105 -5.58 -2.74 4.96
C CYS A 105 -5.60 -4.04 5.77
N VAL A 106 -6.73 -4.77 5.76
CA VAL A 106 -6.89 -6.09 6.39
C VAL A 106 -6.76 -7.23 5.37
N ALA A 107 -7.46 -7.14 4.24
CA ALA A 107 -7.51 -8.18 3.19
C ALA A 107 -7.15 -7.64 1.79
N GLY A 108 -6.44 -6.50 1.71
CA GLY A 108 -6.03 -5.89 0.44
C GLY A 108 -7.15 -5.34 -0.48
N LEU A 109 -8.43 -5.60 -0.19
CA LEU A 109 -9.53 -5.51 -1.18
C LEU A 109 -10.52 -4.34 -1.00
N GLY A 110 -10.24 -3.36 -0.13
CA GLY A 110 -11.16 -2.24 0.11
C GLY A 110 -10.46 -0.89 0.10
N ARG A 111 -9.95 -0.50 1.28
CA ARG A 111 -9.37 0.83 1.52
C ARG A 111 -8.06 1.09 0.77
N ALA A 112 -7.20 0.08 0.68
CA ALA A 112 -5.89 0.21 0.07
C ALA A 112 -5.97 0.49 -1.44
N PRO A 113 -6.78 -0.24 -2.23
CA PRO A 113 -7.01 0.09 -3.64
C PRO A 113 -7.56 1.50 -3.85
N VAL A 114 -8.47 1.98 -3.00
CA VAL A 114 -9.03 3.35 -3.10
C VAL A 114 -7.93 4.41 -2.96
N MET A 115 -7.01 4.27 -1.99
CA MET A 115 -5.90 5.21 -1.82
C MET A 115 -4.96 5.23 -3.03
N VAL A 116 -4.69 4.05 -3.62
CA VAL A 116 -3.88 3.95 -4.84
C VAL A 116 -4.62 4.58 -6.02
N ALA A 117 -5.94 4.37 -6.15
CA ALA A 117 -6.75 4.98 -7.21
C ALA A 117 -6.66 6.52 -7.17
N ILE A 118 -6.81 7.10 -5.98
CA ILE A 118 -6.71 8.55 -5.76
C ILE A 118 -5.32 9.05 -6.20
N ALA A 119 -4.26 8.32 -5.86
CA ALA A 119 -2.90 8.67 -6.30
C ALA A 119 -2.73 8.62 -7.82
N LEU A 120 -3.26 7.58 -8.49
CA LEU A 120 -3.20 7.44 -9.94
C LEU A 120 -3.93 8.58 -10.65
N ILE A 121 -5.12 8.95 -10.15
CA ILE A 121 -5.93 10.04 -10.70
C ILE A 121 -5.20 11.37 -10.54
N GLU A 122 -4.59 11.63 -9.37
CA GLU A 122 -3.80 12.84 -9.14
C GLU A 122 -2.57 12.91 -10.06
N LEU A 123 -1.96 11.77 -10.37
CA LEU A 123 -0.88 11.68 -11.36
C LEU A 123 -1.36 11.91 -12.80
N GLY A 124 -2.66 12.09 -13.04
CA GLY A 124 -3.26 12.39 -14.34
C GLY A 124 -3.83 11.18 -15.08
N MET A 125 -4.01 10.04 -14.40
CA MET A 125 -4.76 8.90 -14.95
C MET A 125 -6.26 9.21 -14.94
N LYS A 126 -7.00 8.76 -15.94
CA LYS A 126 -8.47 8.86 -15.89
C LYS A 126 -9.02 7.91 -14.84
N TYR A 127 -10.15 8.26 -14.24
CA TYR A 127 -10.79 7.41 -13.22
C TYR A 127 -11.12 6.01 -13.75
N GLU A 128 -11.49 5.90 -15.03
CA GLU A 128 -11.81 4.64 -15.71
C GLU A 128 -10.59 3.71 -15.77
N GLU A 129 -9.47 4.25 -16.25
CA GLU A 129 -8.18 3.55 -16.32
C GLU A 129 -7.64 3.18 -14.93
N ALA A 130 -7.84 4.05 -13.93
CA ALA A 130 -7.42 3.79 -12.56
C ALA A 130 -8.17 2.60 -11.96
N VAL A 131 -9.48 2.54 -12.20
CA VAL A 131 -10.31 1.42 -11.76
C VAL A 131 -9.93 0.14 -12.50
N GLU A 132 -9.71 0.18 -13.81
CA GLU A 132 -9.26 -0.98 -14.60
C GLU A 132 -7.91 -1.49 -14.12
N THR A 133 -6.92 -0.60 -13.94
CA THR A 133 -5.58 -0.94 -13.45
C THR A 133 -5.63 -1.67 -12.11
N ILE A 134 -6.51 -1.22 -11.22
CA ILE A 134 -6.70 -1.85 -9.90
C ILE A 134 -7.45 -3.18 -10.01
N ARG A 135 -8.44 -3.28 -10.90
CA ARG A 135 -9.23 -4.50 -11.09
C ARG A 135 -8.41 -5.62 -11.73
N ASP A 136 -7.55 -5.30 -12.69
CA ASP A 136 -6.66 -6.26 -13.35
C ASP A 136 -5.69 -6.94 -12.37
N GLN A 137 -5.38 -6.27 -11.26
CA GLN A 137 -4.50 -6.79 -10.22
C GLN A 137 -5.20 -7.64 -9.15
N ASN A 138 -6.53 -7.65 -9.14
CA ASN A 138 -7.36 -8.39 -8.18
C ASN A 138 -8.03 -9.65 -8.79
N HIS A 139 -7.56 -10.09 -9.97
CA HIS A 139 -8.04 -11.28 -10.69
C HIS A 139 -7.06 -12.45 -10.64
#